data_AF-A0A3S1AZL0-F1
#
_entry.id   AF-A0A3S1AZL0-F1
#
_cell.length_a   1.000
_cell.length_b   1.000
_cell.length_c   1.000
_cell.angle_alpha   90.00
_cell.angle_beta   90.00
_cell.angle_gamma   90.00
#
_symmetry.space_group_name_H-M   'P 1'
#
loop_
_entity.id
_entity.type
_entity.pdbx_description
1 polymer ?
#
loop_
_entity_poly.entity_id
_entity_poly.type
_entity_poly.pdbx_seq_one_letter_code
_entity_poly.pdbx_strand_id
1 'polypeptide(L)'
;DHVTFYDGNSTSSPVLTIWCGTPGQARRVVSTGHTLLVIVTTDSYHSHQGVKMTYYAKPKAGSCAKEIFLTANSTKQTLASPNYPMYYPMNSYCTYKLTAPKEQHVILEVTDSSLEHDCSDRVKVYDGHDQTMENYLGRWCGDEQPRYQSKGNKLLLVFSADDEYNSGGFQAKFHAASEENSFLFPIMIGILLMAIIVATIAVVIYICVHRKKKMQRS
;
A
#
# COMPACT_ATOMS: atom_id res chain seq x y z
N ASP A 1 -30.24 -22.10 21.32
CA ASP A 1 -29.08 -21.93 20.41
C ASP A 1 -28.00 -20.97 20.90
N HIS A 2 -26.72 -21.30 20.71
CA HIS A 2 -25.57 -20.43 20.99
C HIS A 2 -24.35 -20.75 20.11
N VAL A 3 -23.36 -19.86 20.10
CA VAL A 3 -22.05 -20.07 19.45
C VAL A 3 -20.93 -19.93 20.47
N THR A 4 -20.08 -20.95 20.61
CA THR A 4 -18.95 -20.97 21.54
C THR A 4 -17.63 -20.88 20.79
N PHE A 5 -16.70 -20.06 21.30
CA PHE A 5 -15.36 -19.86 20.73
C PHE A 5 -14.30 -20.36 21.69
N TYR A 6 -13.45 -21.26 21.21
CA TYR A 6 -12.35 -21.86 21.96
C TYR A 6 -11.01 -21.35 21.42
N ASP A 7 -10.10 -20.99 22.32
CA ASP A 7 -8.75 -20.50 22.03
C ASP A 7 -7.78 -21.65 21.73
N GLY A 8 -8.04 -22.36 20.63
CA GLY A 8 -7.30 -23.56 20.26
C GLY A 8 -8.03 -24.36 19.18
N ASN A 9 -7.67 -25.62 19.02
CA ASN A 9 -8.24 -26.51 18.00
C ASN A 9 -9.19 -27.59 18.56
N SER A 10 -9.48 -27.56 19.87
CA SER A 10 -10.25 -28.60 20.56
C SER A 10 -11.15 -28.03 21.65
N THR A 11 -12.16 -28.81 22.07
CA THR A 11 -13.09 -28.43 23.16
C THR A 11 -12.47 -28.45 24.55
N SER A 12 -11.23 -28.97 24.68
CA SER A 12 -10.43 -28.85 25.90
C SER A 12 -9.65 -27.54 25.97
N SER A 13 -9.63 -26.75 24.89
CA SER A 13 -8.97 -25.44 24.87
C SER A 13 -9.78 -24.40 25.69
N PRO A 14 -9.18 -23.29 26.16
CA PRO A 14 -9.91 -22.27 26.92
C PRO A 14 -11.06 -21.66 26.13
N VAL A 15 -12.21 -21.41 26.76
CA VAL A 15 -13.33 -20.71 26.12
C VAL A 15 -13.07 -19.20 26.15
N LEU A 16 -13.05 -18.55 24.98
CA LEU A 16 -12.90 -17.10 24.86
C LEU A 16 -14.22 -16.37 25.15
N THR A 17 -15.32 -16.84 24.54
CA THR A 17 -16.63 -16.21 24.69
C THR A 17 -17.75 -17.14 24.19
N ILE A 18 -18.98 -16.83 24.58
CA ILE A 18 -20.21 -17.49 24.13
C ILE A 18 -21.17 -16.41 23.62
N TRP A 19 -21.69 -16.58 22.41
CA TRP A 19 -22.66 -15.67 21.80
C TRP A 19 -24.05 -16.29 21.77
N CYS A 20 -25.01 -15.55 22.33
CA CYS A 20 -26.44 -15.84 22.26
C CYS A 20 -27.20 -14.60 21.75
N GLY A 21 -28.39 -14.85 21.17
CA GLY A 21 -29.35 -13.82 20.76
C GLY A 21 -28.93 -12.95 19.58
N THR A 22 -29.74 -11.95 19.25
CA THR A 22 -29.44 -10.97 18.19
C THR A 22 -28.44 -9.93 18.73
N PRO A 23 -27.24 -9.81 18.15
CA PRO A 23 -26.26 -8.85 18.64
C PRO A 23 -26.68 -7.41 18.31
N GLY A 24 -26.74 -6.55 19.34
CA GLY A 24 -26.99 -5.10 19.15
C GLY A 24 -25.78 -4.31 18.62
N GLN A 25 -24.60 -4.93 18.55
CA GLN A 25 -23.36 -4.34 18.03
C GLN A 25 -22.46 -5.44 17.42
N ALA A 26 -21.59 -5.07 16.47
CA ALA A 26 -20.57 -5.96 15.91
C ALA A 26 -19.66 -6.52 17.03
N ARG A 27 -19.63 -7.85 17.18
CA ARG A 27 -18.79 -8.56 18.14
C ARG A 27 -17.50 -9.06 17.46
N ARG A 28 -16.37 -8.96 18.15
CA ARG A 28 -15.05 -9.42 17.66
C ARG A 28 -14.45 -10.39 18.66
N VAL A 29 -13.91 -11.51 18.16
CA VAL A 29 -13.13 -12.49 18.93
C VAL A 29 -11.72 -12.51 18.36
N VAL A 30 -10.71 -12.64 19.23
CA VAL A 30 -9.29 -12.73 18.84
C VAL A 30 -8.68 -13.91 19.59
N SER A 31 -8.10 -14.87 18.87
CA SER A 31 -7.34 -15.97 19.45
C SER A 31 -5.98 -15.48 19.97
N THR A 32 -5.44 -16.16 20.96
CA THR A 32 -4.06 -15.91 21.43
C THR A 32 -3.02 -16.65 20.59
N GLY A 33 -3.44 -17.70 19.88
CA GLY A 33 -2.62 -18.48 18.95
C GLY A 33 -3.14 -18.47 17.51
N HIS A 34 -2.60 -19.38 16.70
CA HIS A 34 -2.91 -19.54 15.28
C HIS A 34 -4.17 -20.38 14.99
N THR A 35 -4.87 -20.84 16.04
CA THR A 35 -6.05 -21.72 15.92
C THR A 35 -7.20 -21.17 16.76
N LEU A 36 -8.40 -21.22 16.20
CA LEU A 36 -9.65 -20.84 16.84
C LEU A 36 -10.72 -21.87 16.47
N LEU A 37 -11.31 -22.55 17.45
CA LEU A 37 -12.40 -23.50 17.24
C LEU A 37 -13.74 -22.82 17.55
N VAL A 38 -14.66 -22.86 16.59
CA VAL A 38 -16.00 -22.26 16.71
C VAL A 38 -17.04 -23.37 16.62
N ILE A 39 -17.87 -23.51 17.66
CA ILE A 39 -18.94 -24.50 17.72
C ILE A 39 -20.28 -23.78 17.80
N VAL A 40 -21.18 -24.11 16.86
CA VAL A 40 -22.58 -23.68 16.89
C VAL A 40 -23.40 -24.81 17.50
N THR A 41 -24.13 -24.52 18.57
CA THR A 41 -24.99 -25.49 19.25
C THR A 41 -26.44 -25.03 19.14
N THR A 42 -27.26 -25.87 18.51
CA THR A 42 -28.70 -25.64 18.35
C THR A 42 -29.50 -26.66 19.15
N ASP A 43 -30.71 -26.30 19.54
CA ASP A 43 -31.69 -27.24 20.09
C ASP A 43 -32.74 -27.61 19.03
N SER A 44 -33.76 -28.39 19.42
CA SER A 44 -34.82 -28.86 18.52
C SER A 44 -36.04 -27.94 18.47
N TYR A 45 -35.98 -26.75 19.08
CA TYR A 45 -37.14 -25.88 19.31
C TYR A 45 -36.90 -24.46 18.79
N HIS A 46 -37.71 -24.04 17.81
CA HIS A 46 -37.57 -22.79 17.04
C HIS A 46 -36.28 -22.70 16.20
N SER A 47 -36.36 -21.98 15.08
CA SER A 47 -35.22 -21.76 14.18
C SER A 47 -35.05 -20.27 13.88
N HIS A 48 -33.81 -19.80 13.84
CA HIS A 48 -33.47 -18.41 13.54
C HIS A 48 -32.57 -18.30 12.29
N GLN A 49 -32.23 -17.07 11.87
CA GLN A 49 -31.44 -16.81 10.66
C GLN A 49 -29.99 -17.33 10.71
N GLY A 50 -29.51 -17.81 11.86
CA GLY A 50 -28.17 -18.34 12.03
C GLY A 50 -27.10 -17.25 12.19
N VAL A 51 -25.85 -17.59 11.87
CA VAL A 51 -24.69 -16.72 12.09
C VAL A 51 -23.85 -16.61 10.81
N LYS A 52 -23.45 -15.38 10.48
CA LYS A 52 -22.46 -15.10 9.42
C LYS A 52 -21.26 -14.41 10.05
N MET A 53 -20.08 -14.94 9.78
CA MET A 53 -18.81 -14.45 10.31
C MET A 53 -17.81 -14.25 9.19
N THR A 54 -16.95 -13.26 9.36
CA THR A 54 -15.73 -13.11 8.57
C THR A 54 -14.54 -13.28 9.52
N TYR A 55 -13.51 -13.95 9.04
CA TYR A 55 -12.28 -14.14 9.78
C TYR A 55 -11.09 -13.71 8.93
N TYR A 56 -10.01 -13.31 9.59
CA TYR A 56 -8.73 -13.04 8.98
C TYR A 56 -7.64 -13.30 10.04
N ALA A 57 -6.47 -13.75 9.60
CA ALA A 57 -5.35 -13.95 10.50
C ALA A 57 -4.89 -12.59 11.03
N LYS A 58 -4.84 -12.46 12.36
CA LYS A 58 -4.14 -11.35 13.01
C LYS A 58 -2.78 -11.85 13.48
N PRO A 59 -1.69 -11.17 13.12
CA PRO A 59 -0.38 -11.41 13.68
C PRO A 59 -0.41 -11.25 15.19
N LYS A 60 0.33 -12.11 15.88
CA LYS A 60 0.57 -12.00 17.32
C LYS A 60 1.25 -10.66 17.58
N ALA A 61 0.86 -9.95 18.63
CA ALA A 61 1.34 -8.59 18.86
C ALA A 61 2.87 -8.55 19.09
N GLY A 62 3.64 -8.20 18.05
CA GLY A 62 5.02 -7.76 18.16
C GLY A 62 5.15 -6.27 18.49
N SER A 63 6.38 -5.76 18.53
CA SER A 63 6.73 -4.43 19.06
C SER A 63 6.08 -3.21 18.37
N CYS A 64 5.43 -3.40 17.22
CA CYS A 64 4.77 -2.33 16.45
C CYS A 64 3.35 -2.68 15.99
N ALA A 65 2.64 -3.57 16.70
CA ALA A 65 1.31 -4.10 16.37
C ALA A 65 0.16 -3.06 16.22
N LYS A 66 0.46 -1.77 16.15
CA LYS A 66 -0.48 -0.67 15.98
C LYS A 66 -0.43 -0.14 14.54
N GLU A 67 -1.57 0.29 14.03
CA GLU A 67 -1.63 1.07 12.79
C GLU A 67 -0.99 2.44 13.00
N ILE A 68 -0.03 2.77 12.15
CA ILE A 68 0.68 4.04 12.13
C ILE A 68 0.16 4.83 10.92
N PHE A 69 -0.39 6.01 11.17
CA PHE A 69 -0.91 6.89 10.14
C PHE A 69 0.12 7.97 9.83
N LEU A 70 0.52 8.09 8.56
CA LEU A 70 1.50 9.06 8.11
C LEU A 70 0.92 9.89 6.96
N THR A 71 1.11 11.20 7.04
CA THR A 71 0.70 12.13 5.99
C THR A 71 1.89 12.42 5.10
N ALA A 72 1.78 12.10 3.82
CA ALA A 72 2.75 12.44 2.79
C ALA A 72 2.54 13.91 2.37
N ASN A 73 3.62 14.63 2.13
CA ASN A 73 3.61 15.96 1.51
C ASN A 73 4.62 15.99 0.35
N SER A 74 4.83 17.15 -0.28
CA SER A 74 5.74 17.27 -1.43
C SER A 74 7.23 17.07 -1.09
N THR A 75 7.61 16.99 0.19
CA THR A 75 8.98 16.71 0.61
C THR A 75 9.17 15.23 0.96
N LYS A 76 10.35 14.69 0.65
CA LYS A 76 10.68 13.28 0.97
C LYS A 76 10.79 13.11 2.49
N GLN A 77 9.90 12.31 3.05
CA GLN A 77 9.86 11.90 4.44
C GLN A 77 10.42 10.49 4.58
N THR A 78 11.00 10.17 5.74
CA THR A 78 11.63 8.87 5.98
C THR A 78 10.71 7.98 6.82
N LEU A 79 10.66 6.70 6.45
CA LEU A 79 9.99 5.62 7.16
C LEU A 79 11.01 4.50 7.35
N ALA A 80 11.11 3.92 8.54
CA ALA A 80 12.02 2.83 8.80
C ALA A 80 11.37 1.75 9.69
N SER A 81 11.91 0.53 9.64
CA SER A 81 11.54 -0.53 10.58
C SER A 81 11.84 -0.10 12.03
N PRO A 82 11.18 -0.72 13.03
CA PRO A 82 11.51 -0.49 14.43
C PRO A 82 13.00 -0.73 14.68
N ASN A 83 13.61 0.12 15.51
CA ASN A 83 15.04 0.09 15.89
C ASN A 83 16.08 0.33 14.77
N TYR A 84 15.67 0.53 13.52
CA TYR A 84 16.61 0.80 12.42
C TYR A 84 17.64 1.89 12.80
N PRO A 85 18.95 1.70 12.54
CA PRO A 85 19.57 0.63 11.74
C PRO A 85 19.92 -0.65 12.52
N MET A 86 19.46 -0.77 13.77
CA MET A 86 19.60 -2.00 14.55
C MET A 86 18.52 -3.01 14.16
N TYR A 87 18.69 -4.26 14.59
CA TYR A 87 17.75 -5.33 14.30
C TYR A 87 16.32 -5.02 14.74
N TYR A 88 15.37 -5.30 13.85
CA TYR A 88 13.95 -5.21 14.18
C TYR A 88 13.57 -6.33 15.18
N PRO A 89 12.58 -6.09 16.06
CA PRO A 89 12.10 -7.12 16.96
C PRO A 89 11.46 -8.30 16.22
N MET A 90 11.66 -9.52 16.73
CA MET A 90 10.96 -10.71 16.24
C MET A 90 9.44 -10.56 16.42
N ASN A 91 8.67 -11.27 15.62
CA ASN A 91 7.21 -11.22 15.54
C ASN A 91 6.67 -9.81 15.20
N SER A 92 7.50 -8.95 14.62
CA SER A 92 7.10 -7.60 14.25
C SER A 92 5.95 -7.64 13.25
N TYR A 93 4.91 -6.87 13.54
CA TYR A 93 3.87 -6.61 12.57
C TYR A 93 3.47 -5.15 12.60
N CYS A 94 3.96 -4.38 11.62
CA CYS A 94 3.69 -2.95 11.55
C CYS A 94 2.82 -2.65 10.33
N THR A 95 1.77 -1.86 10.54
CA THR A 95 0.91 -1.38 9.45
C THR A 95 1.11 0.12 9.30
N TYR A 96 1.64 0.57 8.17
CA TYR A 96 1.83 1.99 7.86
C TYR A 96 0.81 2.44 6.81
N LYS A 97 -0.09 3.33 7.21
CA LYS A 97 -1.11 3.93 6.34
C LYS A 97 -0.64 5.31 5.89
N LEU A 98 -0.09 5.38 4.69
CA LEU A 98 0.34 6.64 4.08
C LEU A 98 -0.85 7.30 3.38
N THR A 99 -1.01 8.61 3.59
CA THR A 99 -2.06 9.41 2.93
C THR A 99 -1.48 10.69 2.38
N ALA A 100 -1.58 10.89 1.07
CA ALA A 100 -1.30 12.15 0.39
C ALA A 100 -2.53 13.08 0.40
N PRO A 101 -2.35 14.38 0.12
CA PRO A 101 -3.45 15.28 -0.20
C PRO A 101 -4.33 14.72 -1.33
N LYS A 102 -5.57 15.20 -1.38
CA LYS A 102 -6.50 14.84 -2.46
C LYS A 102 -5.87 15.18 -3.82
N GLU A 103 -6.14 14.36 -4.84
CA GLU A 103 -5.63 14.52 -6.22
C GLU A 103 -4.11 14.36 -6.37
N GLN A 104 -3.42 13.90 -5.33
CA GLN A 104 -2.03 13.47 -5.38
C GLN A 104 -1.93 11.97 -5.11
N HIS A 105 -0.81 11.37 -5.48
CA HIS A 105 -0.46 9.99 -5.18
C HIS A 105 0.78 9.92 -4.29
N VAL A 106 0.98 8.78 -3.63
CA VAL A 106 2.15 8.52 -2.79
C VAL A 106 3.19 7.79 -3.65
N ILE A 107 4.42 8.31 -3.66
CA ILE A 107 5.60 7.62 -4.17
C ILE A 107 6.40 7.12 -2.98
N LEU A 108 6.75 5.83 -2.98
CA LEU A 108 7.57 5.16 -1.99
C LEU A 108 8.83 4.60 -2.67
N GLU A 109 10.00 4.89 -2.09
CA GLU A 109 11.31 4.45 -2.58
C GLU A 109 12.04 3.76 -1.41
N VAL A 110 12.29 2.46 -1.52
CA VAL A 110 13.12 1.75 -0.54
C VAL A 110 14.57 2.18 -0.76
N THR A 111 15.20 2.71 0.28
CA THR A 111 16.58 3.25 0.21
C THR A 111 17.61 2.33 0.86
N ASP A 112 17.17 1.49 1.78
CA ASP A 112 17.99 0.43 2.38
C ASP A 112 17.09 -0.72 2.83
N SER A 113 17.55 -1.94 2.69
CA SER A 113 16.85 -3.14 3.13
C SER A 113 17.87 -4.20 3.48
N SER A 114 17.67 -4.82 4.64
CA SER A 114 18.37 -6.00 5.11
C SER A 114 17.35 -6.80 5.91
N LEU A 115 16.47 -7.49 5.18
CA LEU A 115 15.49 -8.44 5.70
C LEU A 115 15.95 -9.86 5.35
N GLU A 116 15.22 -10.89 5.76
CA GLU A 116 15.54 -12.27 5.37
C GLU A 116 15.30 -12.52 3.88
N HIS A 117 16.20 -13.27 3.23
CA HIS A 117 16.17 -13.48 1.77
C HIS A 117 15.12 -14.50 1.31
N ASP A 118 14.73 -15.44 2.18
CA ASP A 118 13.63 -16.38 1.90
C ASP A 118 12.25 -15.72 2.00
N CYS A 119 12.23 -14.44 2.43
CA CYS A 119 11.06 -13.59 2.59
C CYS A 119 10.08 -14.09 3.64
N SER A 120 10.58 -14.84 4.63
CA SER A 120 9.91 -15.07 5.90
C SER A 120 9.60 -13.71 6.54
N ASP A 121 10.59 -12.82 6.55
CA ASP A 121 10.46 -11.41 6.84
C ASP A 121 10.29 -10.55 5.58
N ARG A 122 9.25 -9.73 5.54
CA ARG A 122 8.88 -9.00 4.32
C ARG A 122 8.01 -7.79 4.59
N VAL A 123 8.01 -6.85 3.65
CA VAL A 123 7.02 -5.77 3.59
C VAL A 123 6.14 -5.96 2.37
N LYS A 124 4.83 -6.02 2.57
CA LYS A 124 3.82 -6.02 1.50
C LYS A 124 3.29 -4.62 1.26
N VAL A 125 3.02 -4.27 0.02
CA VAL A 125 2.53 -2.96 -0.40
C VAL A 125 1.20 -3.09 -1.11
N TYR A 126 0.25 -2.23 -0.74
CA TYR A 126 -1.08 -2.18 -1.33
C TYR A 126 -1.46 -0.75 -1.73
N ASP A 127 -2.16 -0.62 -2.86
CA ASP A 127 -2.80 0.59 -3.34
C ASP A 127 -4.10 0.83 -2.55
N GLY A 128 -4.18 1.93 -1.79
CA GLY A 128 -5.26 2.14 -0.82
C GLY A 128 -4.86 1.76 0.62
N HIS A 129 -5.85 1.57 1.49
CA HIS A 129 -5.67 1.19 2.91
C HIS A 129 -6.20 -0.20 3.25
N ASP A 130 -6.64 -0.96 2.24
CA ASP A 130 -7.24 -2.28 2.41
C ASP A 130 -6.32 -3.37 1.84
N GLN A 131 -6.11 -4.45 2.62
CA GLN A 131 -5.27 -5.59 2.26
C GLN A 131 -6.04 -6.58 1.36
N THR A 132 -6.42 -6.17 0.15
CA THR A 132 -7.07 -7.04 -0.83
C THR A 132 -6.13 -7.45 -1.95
N MET A 133 -6.48 -8.49 -2.71
CA MET A 133 -5.65 -8.97 -3.83
C MET A 133 -5.61 -7.95 -4.98
N GLU A 134 -6.72 -7.26 -5.23
CA GLU A 134 -6.84 -6.24 -6.28
C GLU A 134 -5.96 -5.02 -6.00
N ASN A 135 -5.72 -4.73 -4.72
CA ASN A 135 -4.89 -3.63 -4.26
C ASN A 135 -3.41 -4.01 -4.14
N TYR A 136 -3.05 -5.29 -4.23
CA TYR A 136 -1.67 -5.72 -4.00
C TYR A 136 -0.72 -5.22 -5.10
N LEU A 137 0.28 -4.41 -4.72
CA LEU A 137 1.28 -3.86 -5.62
C LEU A 137 2.57 -4.69 -5.65
N GLY A 138 2.86 -5.43 -4.58
CA GLY A 138 4.04 -6.27 -4.48
C GLY A 138 4.55 -6.42 -3.05
N ARG A 139 5.72 -7.03 -2.92
CA ARG A 139 6.45 -7.17 -1.66
C ARG A 139 7.93 -6.94 -1.86
N TRP A 140 8.64 -6.68 -0.77
CA TRP A 140 10.10 -6.76 -0.72
C TRP A 140 10.61 -7.46 0.54
N CYS A 141 11.82 -7.99 0.46
CA CYS A 141 12.58 -8.75 1.47
C CYS A 141 14.06 -8.76 1.06
N GLY A 142 14.95 -9.39 1.85
CA GLY A 142 16.39 -9.35 1.57
C GLY A 142 16.92 -7.93 1.43
N ASP A 143 17.76 -7.74 0.42
CA ASP A 143 18.35 -6.45 0.03
C ASP A 143 17.59 -5.77 -1.13
N GLU A 144 16.35 -6.18 -1.40
CA GLU A 144 15.53 -5.60 -2.47
C GLU A 144 15.21 -4.13 -2.17
N GLN A 145 15.45 -3.24 -3.15
CA GLN A 145 15.18 -1.79 -3.05
C GLN A 145 14.20 -1.30 -4.13
N PRO A 146 12.94 -1.80 -4.14
CA PRO A 146 11.97 -1.41 -5.14
C PRO A 146 11.38 -0.01 -4.91
N ARG A 147 10.69 0.48 -5.94
CA ARG A 147 9.89 1.71 -5.92
C ARG A 147 8.42 1.37 -6.17
N TYR A 148 7.52 1.97 -5.39
CA TYR A 148 6.07 1.82 -5.53
C TYR A 148 5.39 3.17 -5.68
N GLN A 149 4.25 3.17 -6.37
CA GLN A 149 3.41 4.33 -6.58
C GLN A 149 1.95 3.93 -6.40
N SER A 150 1.19 4.66 -5.57
CA SER A 150 -0.25 4.46 -5.46
C SER A 150 -0.98 5.05 -6.68
N LYS A 151 -2.15 4.50 -7.03
CA LYS A 151 -3.03 5.11 -8.05
C LYS A 151 -3.85 6.25 -7.46
N GLY A 152 -4.28 6.08 -6.20
CA GLY A 152 -4.98 7.11 -5.44
C GLY A 152 -4.06 7.85 -4.47
N ASN A 153 -4.65 8.55 -3.51
CA ASN A 153 -3.91 9.29 -2.48
C ASN A 153 -3.53 8.45 -1.25
N LYS A 154 -3.60 7.12 -1.35
CA LYS A 154 -3.44 6.21 -0.21
C LYS A 154 -2.52 5.05 -0.60
N LEU A 155 -1.60 4.73 0.30
CA LEU A 155 -0.70 3.57 0.16
C LEU A 155 -0.59 2.87 1.52
N LEU A 156 -0.60 1.55 1.51
CA LEU A 156 -0.49 0.73 2.70
C LEU A 156 0.77 -0.11 2.63
N LEU A 157 1.57 -0.07 3.69
CA LEU A 157 2.70 -0.98 3.90
C LEU A 157 2.39 -1.88 5.09
N VAL A 158 2.68 -3.16 4.95
CA VAL A 158 2.52 -4.17 6.00
C VAL A 158 3.85 -4.88 6.17
N PHE A 159 4.61 -4.51 7.19
CA PHE A 159 5.81 -5.23 7.59
C PHE A 159 5.41 -6.40 8.48
N SER A 160 5.84 -7.62 8.13
CA SER A 160 5.68 -8.81 8.96
C SER A 160 7.03 -9.50 9.09
N ALA A 161 7.43 -9.77 10.33
CA ALA A 161 8.54 -10.65 10.67
C ALA A 161 8.04 -11.86 11.47
N ASP A 162 8.70 -13.00 11.32
CA ASP A 162 8.40 -14.21 12.06
C ASP A 162 9.14 -14.25 13.42
N ASP A 163 9.15 -15.41 14.08
CA ASP A 163 9.78 -15.62 15.39
C ASP A 163 11.20 -16.20 15.32
N GLU A 164 11.82 -16.27 14.13
CA GLU A 164 13.14 -16.84 13.92
C GLU A 164 14.09 -15.84 13.25
N TYR A 165 15.24 -15.58 13.90
CA TYR A 165 16.25 -14.63 13.44
C TYR A 165 15.71 -13.21 13.14
N ASN A 166 16.63 -12.26 12.94
CA ASN A 166 16.29 -10.90 12.56
C ASN A 166 17.51 -10.25 11.91
N SER A 167 17.26 -9.29 11.01
CA SER A 167 18.30 -8.58 10.27
C SER A 167 18.18 -7.05 10.42
N GLY A 168 19.00 -6.29 9.70
CA GLY A 168 19.19 -4.83 9.86
C GLY A 168 17.94 -3.98 9.64
N GLY A 169 16.88 -4.56 9.06
CA GLY A 169 15.60 -3.90 8.86
C GLY A 169 15.53 -3.18 7.52
N PHE A 170 14.76 -2.09 7.45
CA PHE A 170 14.64 -1.33 6.22
C PHE A 170 14.47 0.16 6.47
N GLN A 171 14.87 0.96 5.48
CA GLN A 171 14.55 2.37 5.37
C GLN A 171 13.95 2.64 4.00
N ALA A 172 12.88 3.43 3.97
CA ALA A 172 12.25 3.94 2.76
C ALA A 172 11.98 5.43 2.87
N LYS A 173 11.92 6.10 1.72
CA LYS A 173 11.46 7.48 1.61
C LYS A 173 10.12 7.53 0.91
N PHE A 174 9.23 8.38 1.39
CA PHE A 174 7.93 8.60 0.76
C PHE A 174 7.62 10.08 0.62
N HIS A 175 6.83 10.43 -0.39
CA HIS A 175 6.33 11.78 -0.61
C HIS A 175 5.03 11.74 -1.43
N ALA A 176 4.30 12.84 -1.41
CA ALA A 176 3.16 13.08 -2.28
C ALA A 176 3.63 13.72 -3.59
N ALA A 177 3.10 13.22 -4.70
CA ALA A 177 3.33 13.77 -6.02
C ALA A 177 1.99 13.95 -6.73
N SER A 178 1.82 15.05 -7.45
CA SER A 178 0.76 15.18 -8.45
C SER A 178 1.12 14.34 -9.66
N GLU A 179 0.14 13.83 -10.41
CA GLU A 179 0.44 13.45 -11.78
C GLU A 179 1.01 14.69 -12.48
N GLU A 180 2.26 14.61 -12.93
CA GLU A 180 2.73 15.63 -13.87
C GLU A 180 1.74 15.62 -15.02
N ASN A 181 1.23 16.80 -15.36
CA ASN A 181 0.17 16.99 -16.33
C ASN A 181 0.64 16.40 -17.67
N SER A 182 0.38 15.11 -17.88
CA SER A 182 0.82 14.32 -19.04
C SER A 182 0.19 14.83 -20.33
N PHE A 183 -0.78 15.74 -20.21
CA PHE A 183 -1.36 16.56 -21.26
C PHE A 183 -0.48 17.74 -21.70
N LEU A 184 0.29 18.36 -20.80
CA LEU A 184 1.12 19.52 -21.17
C LEU A 184 2.32 19.12 -22.01
N PHE A 185 2.90 17.94 -21.80
CA PHE A 185 4.02 17.46 -22.62
C PHE A 185 3.69 17.40 -24.13
N PRO A 186 2.63 16.71 -24.57
CA PRO A 186 2.25 16.68 -25.98
C PRO A 186 1.74 18.03 -26.49
N ILE A 187 1.06 18.83 -25.66
CA ILE A 187 0.63 20.19 -26.04
C ILE A 187 1.84 21.09 -26.29
N MET A 188 2.86 21.05 -25.41
CA MET A 188 4.08 21.85 -25.56
C MET A 188 4.91 21.41 -26.77
N ILE A 189 5.00 20.10 -27.04
CA ILE A 189 5.60 19.57 -28.27
C ILE A 189 4.83 20.06 -29.50
N GLY A 190 3.50 20.01 -29.47
CA GLY A 190 2.65 20.49 -30.55
C GLY A 190 2.82 21.99 -30.84
N ILE A 191 2.85 22.83 -29.78
CA ILE A 191 3.10 24.27 -29.91
C ILE A 191 4.49 24.54 -30.51
N LEU A 192 5.52 23.82 -30.05
CA LEU A 192 6.88 23.97 -30.56
C LEU A 192 6.97 23.59 -32.05
N LEU A 193 6.34 22.48 -32.44
CA LEU A 193 6.29 22.05 -33.84
C LEU A 193 5.58 23.08 -34.73
N MET A 194 4.45 23.63 -34.28
CA MET A 194 3.72 24.67 -34.99
C MET A 194 4.57 25.94 -35.17
N ALA A 195 5.31 26.35 -34.13
CA ALA A 195 6.21 27.51 -34.23
C ALA A 195 7.35 27.30 -35.24
N ILE A 196 7.94 26.10 -35.29
CA ILE A 196 8.97 25.74 -36.28
C ILE A 196 8.39 25.76 -37.70
N ILE A 197 7.19 25.22 -37.91
CA ILE A 197 6.51 25.24 -39.21
C ILE A 197 6.24 26.68 -39.66
N VAL A 198 5.75 27.55 -38.78
CA VAL A 198 5.53 28.96 -39.10
C VAL A 198 6.84 29.67 -39.45
N ALA A 199 7.91 29.45 -38.69
CA ALA A 199 9.22 30.05 -38.94
C ALA A 199 9.81 29.59 -40.29
N THR A 200 9.72 28.30 -40.60
CA THR A 200 10.20 27.76 -41.88
C THR A 200 9.41 28.29 -43.07
N ILE A 201 8.07 28.37 -42.96
CA ILE A 201 7.22 29.00 -43.99
C ILE A 201 7.60 30.47 -44.17
N ALA A 202 7.80 31.23 -43.10
CA ALA A 202 8.20 32.63 -43.17
C ALA A 202 9.56 32.82 -43.85
N VAL A 203 10.54 31.95 -43.55
CA VAL A 203 11.87 31.96 -44.20
C VAL A 203 11.75 31.63 -45.69
N VAL A 204 10.94 30.64 -46.07
CA VAL A 204 10.72 30.30 -47.49
C VAL A 204 10.06 31.46 -48.23
N ILE A 205 9.02 32.07 -47.66
CA ILE A 205 8.36 33.25 -48.22
C ILE A 205 9.37 34.39 -48.38
N TYR A 206 10.19 34.66 -47.35
CA TYR A 206 11.22 35.69 -47.39
C TYR A 206 12.22 35.45 -48.53
N ILE A 207 12.74 34.23 -48.66
CA ILE A 207 13.68 33.85 -49.73
C ILE A 207 13.02 34.02 -51.11
N CYS A 208 11.78 33.57 -51.27
CA CYS A 208 11.03 33.70 -52.54
C CYS A 208 10.82 35.16 -52.94
N VAL A 209 10.38 36.01 -52.01
CA VAL A 209 10.20 37.45 -52.25
C VAL A 209 11.54 38.11 -52.60
N HIS A 210 12.60 37.78 -51.88
CA HIS A 210 13.92 38.35 -52.12
C HIS A 210 14.49 37.92 -53.49
N ARG A 211 14.34 36.65 -53.89
CA ARG A 211 14.74 36.16 -55.23
C ARG A 211 13.95 36.84 -56.34
N LYS A 212 12.63 36.99 -56.18
CA LYS A 212 11.78 37.69 -57.16
C LYS A 212 12.18 39.15 -57.36
N LYS A 213 12.49 39.87 -56.26
CA LYS A 213 13.03 41.24 -56.32
C LYS A 213 14.38 41.33 -57.01
N LYS A 214 15.25 40.31 -56.86
CA LYS A 214 16.55 40.26 -57.55
C LYS A 214 16.41 40.03 -59.06
N MET A 215 15.45 39.22 -59.49
CA MET A 215 15.18 38.96 -60.92
C MET A 215 14.54 40.15 -61.66
N GLN A 216 13.76 41.00 -60.98
CA GLN A 216 13.19 42.20 -61.60
C GLN A 216 14.15 43.41 -61.68
N ARG A 217 15.36 43.28 -61.14
CA ARG A 217 16.42 44.30 -61.19
C ARG A 217 17.58 43.93 -62.12
N SER A 218 17.49 42.79 -62.81
CA SER A 218 18.38 42.33 -63.88
C SER A 218 17.69 42.44 -65.22
#